data_AF-A0A9E2IKY0-F1
#
_entry.id   AF-A0A9E2IKY0-F1
#
_cell.length_a   1.000
_cell.length_b   1.000
_cell.length_c   1.000
_cell.angle_alpha   90.00
_cell.angle_beta   90.00
_cell.angle_gamma   90.00
#
_symmetry.space_group_name_H-M   'P 1'
#
loop_
_entity.id
_entity.type
_entity.pdbx_description
1 polymer ?
#
loop_
_entity_poly.entity_id
_entity_poly.type
_entity_poly.pdbx_seq_one_letter_code
_entity_poly.pdbx_strand_id
1 'polypeptide(L)'
;IGNIDTQRWEDIWNSDSAIEIRRSIIDGDYTYCSRLLCPKIQNGQLLKKKDVKDPFFLNAIDKREFVLSAGPREYVLGHDLSCNFSCPSCRKEKFNLSKDEEKRFSLIKDNVVMPILKHAKLFMLSGSGEFCVSRHCLEILKLLTLKEYPGLKISILTNGILFTEALWQEFANIHDMLEEINVSVDAVNAHTYHDLRIGGNFKRLMGNLQFFSVLKKTGKIKKFVINMIVQKANFLEMKKFVEMGNVLGCDQITFSRITNWGCFSPDKFREIDIVSPLHLEHGKFLDILRDPVFKNKNVDLYNIYRFWEEENFMDTMAGKE
;
A
#
# COMPACT_ATOMS: atom_id res chain seq x y z
N ILE A 1 16.50 3.08 7.82
CA ILE A 1 17.19 1.93 8.44
C ILE A 1 18.29 1.52 7.48
N GLY A 2 19.55 1.49 7.93
CA GLY A 2 20.72 1.12 7.11
C GLY A 2 20.86 1.89 5.78
N ASN A 3 21.74 1.41 4.91
CA ASN A 3 22.02 1.94 3.58
C ASN A 3 22.12 0.78 2.56
N ILE A 4 21.14 0.72 1.65
CA ILE A 4 21.03 -0.33 0.61
C ILE A 4 22.15 -0.29 -0.43
N ASP A 5 22.88 0.82 -0.53
CA ASP A 5 23.96 0.99 -1.51
C ASP A 5 25.29 0.41 -1.06
N THR A 6 25.51 0.36 0.26
CA THR A 6 26.84 0.07 0.83
C THR A 6 26.83 -1.09 1.81
N GLN A 7 25.66 -1.54 2.27
CA GLN A 7 25.54 -2.59 3.28
C GLN A 7 24.85 -3.83 2.73
N ARG A 8 25.16 -4.98 3.30
CA ARG A 8 24.38 -6.21 3.06
C ARG A 8 23.04 -6.15 3.77
N TRP A 9 22.09 -6.96 3.32
CA TRP A 9 20.75 -6.96 3.90
C TRP A 9 20.74 -7.32 5.39
N GLU A 10 21.64 -8.17 5.87
CA GLU A 10 21.74 -8.57 7.28
C GLU A 10 22.13 -7.37 8.17
N ASP A 11 23.11 -6.59 7.71
CA ASP A 11 23.60 -5.40 8.40
C ASP A 11 22.55 -4.29 8.42
N ILE A 12 21.75 -4.18 7.35
CA ILE A 12 20.61 -3.27 7.30
C ILE A 12 19.54 -3.72 8.30
N TRP A 13 19.16 -5.01 8.24
CA TRP A 13 18.11 -5.60 9.06
C TRP A 13 18.44 -5.53 10.55
N ASN A 14 19.70 -5.61 10.95
CA ASN A 14 20.16 -5.50 12.32
C ASN A 14 21.03 -4.26 12.58
N SER A 15 20.84 -3.19 11.80
CA SER A 15 21.50 -1.90 12.05
C SER A 15 21.06 -1.30 13.38
N ASP A 16 21.87 -0.40 13.94
CA ASP A 16 21.55 0.32 15.19
C ASP A 16 20.17 0.99 15.14
N SER A 17 19.81 1.57 13.99
CA SER A 17 18.46 2.16 13.80
C SER A 17 17.35 1.10 13.85
N ALA A 18 17.54 -0.10 13.28
CA ALA A 18 16.53 -1.16 13.36
C ALA A 18 16.38 -1.69 14.77
N ILE A 19 17.51 -1.89 15.47
CA ILE A 19 17.56 -2.31 16.87
C ILE A 19 16.78 -1.32 17.74
N GLU A 20 17.04 -0.03 17.56
CA GLU A 20 16.43 1.02 18.36
C GLU A 20 14.92 1.17 18.07
N ILE A 21 14.48 0.99 16.82
CA ILE A 21 13.06 0.90 16.48
C ILE A 21 12.38 -0.30 17.17
N ARG A 22 13.01 -1.48 17.17
CA ARG A 22 12.46 -2.66 17.85
C ARG A 22 12.37 -2.46 19.35
N ARG A 23 13.41 -1.85 19.97
CA ARG A 23 13.40 -1.47 21.38
C ARG A 23 12.21 -0.57 21.69
N SER A 24 12.03 0.51 20.92
CA SER A 24 10.94 1.48 21.12
C SER A 24 9.54 0.85 21.00
N ILE A 25 9.37 -0.13 20.11
CA ILE A 25 8.11 -0.89 19.96
C ILE A 25 7.88 -1.82 21.15
N ILE A 26 8.90 -2.54 21.60
CA ILE A 26 8.81 -3.45 22.75
C ILE A 26 8.53 -2.67 24.05
N ASP A 27 9.09 -1.47 24.19
CA ASP A 27 8.84 -0.58 25.33
C ASP A 27 7.47 0.14 25.24
N GLY A 28 6.79 0.04 24.09
CA GLY A 28 5.44 0.59 23.89
C GLY A 28 5.39 2.10 23.68
N ASP A 29 6.53 2.77 23.52
CA ASP A 29 6.58 4.23 23.29
C ASP A 29 6.40 4.61 21.80
N TYR A 30 6.76 3.69 20.89
CA TYR A 30 6.70 3.88 19.44
C TYR A 30 7.39 5.18 18.96
N THR A 31 8.50 5.57 19.59
CA THR A 31 9.23 6.82 19.37
C THR A 31 9.49 7.14 17.89
N TYR A 32 9.76 6.11 17.08
CA TYR A 32 10.09 6.26 15.66
C TYR A 32 8.90 6.10 14.71
N CYS A 33 7.69 5.89 15.24
CA CYS A 33 6.49 5.74 14.42
C CYS A 33 5.77 7.09 14.26
N SER A 34 5.30 7.36 13.04
CA SER A 34 4.50 8.56 12.78
C SER A 34 3.09 8.40 13.34
N ARG A 35 2.76 9.19 14.37
CA ARG A 35 1.40 9.31 14.90
C ARG A 35 0.40 9.92 13.90
N LEU A 36 0.92 10.57 12.86
CA LEU A 36 0.14 11.20 11.80
C LEU A 36 -0.15 10.28 10.61
N LEU A 37 0.67 9.25 10.39
CA LEU A 37 0.56 8.40 9.20
C LEU A 37 0.27 6.93 9.53
N CYS A 38 0.56 6.48 10.75
CA CYS A 38 0.35 5.09 11.13
C CYS A 38 -1.14 4.84 11.43
N PRO A 39 -1.86 4.04 10.61
CA PRO A 39 -3.27 3.74 10.85
C PRO A 39 -3.48 3.02 12.19
N LYS A 40 -2.54 2.16 12.59
CA LYS A 40 -2.63 1.42 13.87
C LYS A 40 -2.56 2.35 15.07
N ILE A 41 -1.75 3.40 15.01
CA ILE A 41 -1.72 4.43 16.06
C ILE A 41 -3.00 5.27 16.00
N GLN A 42 -3.39 5.74 14.82
CA GLN A 42 -4.55 6.63 14.64
C GLN A 42 -5.88 6.00 15.06
N ASN A 43 -6.01 4.68 14.91
CA ASN A 43 -7.20 3.93 15.27
C ASN A 43 -7.09 3.26 16.64
N GLY A 44 -6.00 3.46 17.41
CA GLY A 44 -5.81 2.79 18.70
C GLY A 44 -5.70 1.26 18.61
N GLN A 45 -5.24 0.74 17.47
CA GLN A 45 -5.18 -0.69 17.13
C GLN A 45 -3.76 -1.27 17.23
N LEU A 46 -2.89 -0.68 18.04
CA LEU A 46 -1.57 -1.24 18.32
C LEU A 46 -1.70 -2.62 18.99
N LEU A 47 -0.93 -3.59 18.50
CA LEU A 47 -0.96 -4.96 19.01
C LEU A 47 -0.42 -4.99 20.44
N LYS A 48 -1.20 -5.55 21.38
CA LYS A 48 -0.76 -5.73 22.77
C LYS A 48 0.02 -7.03 22.88
N LYS A 49 1.00 -7.08 23.79
CA LYS A 49 1.82 -8.29 24.04
C LYS A 49 0.98 -9.56 24.22
N LYS A 50 -0.12 -9.48 24.97
CA LYS A 50 -1.03 -10.61 25.23
C LYS A 50 -1.70 -11.19 23.96
N ASP A 51 -1.73 -10.43 22.88
CA ASP A 51 -2.37 -10.80 21.61
C ASP A 51 -1.35 -11.38 20.62
N VAL A 52 -0.05 -11.34 20.94
CA VAL A 52 1.02 -11.95 20.13
C VAL A 52 0.96 -13.47 20.30
N LYS A 53 0.75 -14.20 19.20
CA LYS A 53 0.62 -15.67 19.22
C LYS A 53 1.84 -16.40 18.67
N ASP A 54 2.69 -15.70 17.93
CA ASP A 54 3.83 -16.31 17.27
C ASP A 54 4.96 -16.57 18.27
N PRO A 55 5.40 -17.84 18.46
CA PRO A 55 6.43 -18.15 19.46
C PRO A 55 7.74 -17.42 19.25
N PHE A 56 8.12 -17.14 17.99
CA PHE A 56 9.34 -16.40 17.68
C PHE A 56 9.26 -14.96 18.24
N PHE A 57 8.15 -14.26 17.98
CA PHE A 57 7.97 -12.89 18.46
C PHE A 57 7.76 -12.85 19.97
N LEU A 58 7.04 -13.80 20.57
CA LEU A 58 6.89 -13.89 22.02
C LEU A 58 8.26 -14.03 22.71
N ASN A 59 9.10 -14.97 22.24
CA ASN A 59 10.44 -15.15 22.79
C ASN A 59 11.31 -13.90 22.62
N ALA A 60 11.27 -13.24 21.46
CA ALA A 60 12.04 -12.02 21.24
C ALA A 60 11.58 -10.87 22.17
N ILE A 61 10.27 -10.73 22.40
CA ILE A 61 9.71 -9.74 23.32
C ILE A 61 10.12 -10.06 24.77
N ASP A 62 9.98 -11.31 25.20
CA ASP A 62 10.26 -11.75 26.58
C ASP A 62 11.74 -11.62 26.94
N LYS A 63 12.63 -11.94 26.01
CA LYS A 63 14.08 -11.84 26.18
C LYS A 63 14.64 -10.46 25.83
N ARG A 64 13.79 -9.54 25.34
CA ARG A 64 14.19 -8.22 24.82
C ARG A 64 15.30 -8.34 23.75
N GLU A 65 15.11 -9.27 22.83
CA GLU A 65 16.01 -9.52 21.71
C GLU A 65 15.73 -8.53 20.57
N PHE A 66 16.68 -7.61 20.33
CA PHE A 66 16.55 -6.56 19.32
C PHE A 66 17.35 -6.85 18.04
N VAL A 67 18.33 -7.74 18.13
CA VAL A 67 19.05 -8.32 16.99
C VAL A 67 18.38 -9.64 16.65
N LEU A 68 17.83 -9.76 15.45
CA LEU A 68 17.07 -10.95 15.06
C LEU A 68 17.92 -11.87 14.19
N SER A 69 17.94 -13.16 14.54
CA SER A 69 18.58 -14.21 13.74
C SER A 69 17.79 -14.57 12.47
N ALA A 70 16.46 -14.34 12.48
CA ALA A 70 15.61 -14.51 11.31
C ALA A 70 15.54 -13.22 10.47
N GLY A 71 15.44 -13.37 9.15
CA GLY A 71 15.18 -12.27 8.23
C GLY A 71 13.75 -11.72 8.31
N PRO A 72 13.45 -10.65 7.56
CA PRO A 72 12.12 -10.04 7.58
C PRO A 72 11.07 -10.99 7.02
N ARG A 73 9.85 -10.96 7.58
CA ARG A 73 8.70 -11.69 7.02
C ARG A 73 8.11 -11.01 5.78
N GLU A 74 8.21 -9.69 5.72
CA GLU A 74 7.66 -8.87 4.65
C GLU A 74 8.74 -7.93 4.15
N TYR A 75 8.90 -7.85 2.82
CA TYR A 75 9.79 -6.92 2.17
C TYR A 75 9.00 -6.08 1.17
N VAL A 76 9.04 -4.75 1.33
CA VAL A 76 8.39 -3.79 0.43
C VAL A 76 9.48 -3.07 -0.35
N LEU A 77 9.48 -3.21 -1.68
CA LEU A 77 10.40 -2.47 -2.53
C LEU A 77 9.80 -1.10 -2.85
N GLY A 78 10.41 -0.05 -2.30
CA GLY A 78 9.95 1.33 -2.44
C GLY A 78 11.03 2.32 -2.87
N HIS A 79 12.23 1.86 -3.26
CA HIS A 79 13.34 2.75 -3.62
C HIS A 79 13.35 3.17 -5.10
N ASP A 80 12.62 2.49 -5.98
CA ASP A 80 12.46 2.90 -7.37
C ASP A 80 11.25 3.83 -7.53
N LEU A 81 11.49 5.08 -7.88
CA LEU A 81 10.45 6.08 -8.06
C LEU A 81 9.89 6.11 -9.49
N SER A 82 10.43 5.34 -10.43
CA SER A 82 10.05 5.37 -11.84
C SER A 82 8.54 5.19 -12.03
N CYS A 83 7.90 6.07 -12.79
CA CYS A 83 6.46 5.99 -13.03
C CYS A 83 6.04 6.67 -14.33
N ASN A 84 5.06 6.07 -15.00
CA ASN A 84 4.42 6.62 -16.19
C ASN A 84 3.46 7.78 -15.88
N PHE A 85 3.07 7.96 -14.61
CA PHE A 85 2.19 9.03 -14.16
C PHE A 85 2.95 10.16 -13.45
N SER A 86 2.30 11.31 -13.37
CA SER A 86 2.71 12.48 -12.58
C SER A 86 1.56 12.95 -11.70
N CYS A 87 0.99 12.04 -10.90
CA CYS A 87 -0.15 12.33 -10.03
C CYS A 87 0.18 13.48 -9.06
N PRO A 88 -0.65 14.53 -8.96
CA PRO A 88 -0.35 15.72 -8.16
C PRO A 88 -0.07 15.43 -6.68
N SER A 89 -0.72 14.39 -6.12
CA SER A 89 -0.54 13.98 -4.72
C SER A 89 0.75 13.20 -4.47
N CYS A 90 1.40 12.69 -5.50
CA CYS A 90 2.55 11.79 -5.39
C CYS A 90 3.87 12.47 -5.75
N ARG A 91 3.86 13.31 -6.80
CA ARG A 91 5.08 13.90 -7.36
C ARG A 91 4.79 15.14 -8.20
N LYS A 92 5.80 15.99 -8.36
CA LYS A 92 5.74 17.18 -9.22
C LYS A 92 5.99 16.86 -10.70
N GLU A 93 6.79 15.83 -10.98
CA GLU A 93 7.17 15.43 -12.34
C GLU A 93 7.30 13.91 -12.47
N LYS A 94 7.45 13.42 -13.71
CA LYS A 94 7.71 12.01 -13.97
C LYS A 94 9.16 11.69 -13.59
N PHE A 95 9.37 10.53 -12.97
CA PHE A 95 10.70 10.03 -12.67
C PHE A 95 11.04 8.90 -13.63
N ASN A 96 12.25 8.94 -14.18
CA ASN A 96 12.87 7.88 -14.95
C ASN A 96 14.30 7.73 -14.44
N LEU A 97 14.80 6.49 -14.37
CA LEU A 97 16.19 6.25 -13.97
C LEU A 97 17.15 6.76 -15.04
N SER A 98 18.22 7.41 -14.58
CA SER A 98 19.44 7.61 -15.34
C SER A 98 20.20 6.28 -15.49
N LYS A 99 21.15 6.23 -16.43
CA LYS A 99 22.01 5.05 -16.62
C LYS A 99 22.82 4.66 -15.38
N ASP A 100 23.21 5.65 -14.57
CA ASP A 100 23.98 5.39 -13.35
C ASP A 100 23.07 4.87 -12.22
N GLU A 101 21.83 5.34 -12.16
CA GLU A 101 20.82 4.76 -11.28
C GLU A 101 20.45 3.32 -11.68
N GLU A 102 20.36 3.01 -12.98
CA GLU A 102 20.15 1.63 -13.44
C GLU A 102 21.28 0.69 -12.97
N LYS A 103 22.54 1.11 -13.09
CA LYS A 103 23.70 0.33 -12.59
C LYS A 103 23.62 0.16 -11.08
N ARG A 104 23.35 1.24 -10.34
CA ARG A 104 23.17 1.22 -8.89
C ARG A 104 22.07 0.23 -8.49
N PHE A 105 20.93 0.26 -9.18
CA PHE A 105 19.80 -0.63 -8.89
C PHE A 105 20.10 -2.09 -9.27
N SER A 106 20.92 -2.35 -10.28
CA SER A 106 21.41 -3.70 -10.54
C SER A 106 22.25 -4.23 -9.37
N LEU A 107 23.12 -3.40 -8.78
CA LEU A 107 23.90 -3.80 -7.60
C LEU A 107 23.00 -4.04 -6.39
N ILE A 108 22.01 -3.17 -6.14
CA ILE A 108 21.03 -3.33 -5.05
C ILE A 108 20.22 -4.62 -5.24
N LYS A 109 19.81 -4.93 -6.48
CA LYS A 109 19.10 -6.17 -6.83
C LYS A 109 19.89 -7.38 -6.34
N ASP A 110 21.15 -7.47 -6.75
CA ASP A 110 21.98 -8.66 -6.55
C ASP A 110 22.48 -8.77 -5.11
N ASN A 111 22.82 -7.66 -4.47
CA ASN A 111 23.45 -7.64 -3.15
C ASN A 111 22.44 -7.58 -1.98
N VAL A 112 21.23 -7.06 -2.21
CA VAL A 112 20.24 -6.82 -1.15
C VAL A 112 18.92 -7.51 -1.44
N VAL A 113 18.27 -7.19 -2.57
CA VAL A 113 16.89 -7.62 -2.83
C VAL A 113 16.80 -9.14 -3.04
N MET A 114 17.59 -9.71 -3.95
CA MET A 114 17.52 -11.14 -4.24
C MET A 114 17.93 -12.01 -3.03
N PRO A 115 18.94 -11.63 -2.21
CA PRO A 115 19.23 -12.32 -0.96
C PRO A 115 18.14 -12.20 0.10
N ILE A 116 17.64 -10.98 0.39
CA ILE A 116 16.66 -10.79 1.47
C ILE A 116 15.34 -11.51 1.19
N LEU A 117 14.95 -11.64 -0.09
CA LEU A 117 13.76 -12.35 -0.51
C LEU A 117 13.78 -13.86 -0.21
N LYS A 118 14.96 -14.46 0.02
CA LYS A 118 15.06 -15.86 0.47
C LYS A 118 14.54 -16.06 1.89
N HIS A 119 14.38 -14.98 2.65
CA HIS A 119 13.89 -15.00 4.03
C HIS A 119 12.48 -14.43 4.17
N ALA A 120 12.03 -13.66 3.18
CA ALA A 120 10.70 -13.06 3.16
C ALA A 120 9.62 -14.11 2.87
N LYS A 121 8.45 -13.91 3.49
CA LYS A 121 7.21 -14.63 3.17
C LYS A 121 6.34 -13.85 2.21
N LEU A 122 6.42 -12.52 2.25
CA LEU A 122 5.69 -11.63 1.35
C LEU A 122 6.64 -10.60 0.75
N PHE A 123 6.61 -10.50 -0.58
CA PHE A 123 7.26 -9.48 -1.35
C PHE A 123 6.21 -8.54 -1.95
N MET A 124 6.33 -7.24 -1.66
CA MET A 124 5.41 -6.22 -2.13
C MET A 124 6.09 -5.28 -3.13
N LEU A 125 5.48 -5.13 -4.30
CA LEU A 125 5.96 -4.33 -5.43
C LEU A 125 4.84 -3.45 -6.00
N SER A 126 4.91 -2.14 -6.12
CA SER A 126 5.96 -1.27 -5.62
C SER A 126 5.39 -0.33 -4.55
N GLY A 127 6.14 -0.15 -3.45
CA GLY A 127 5.80 0.81 -2.40
C GLY A 127 5.95 2.26 -2.86
N SER A 128 6.56 2.50 -4.03
CA SER A 128 6.66 3.77 -4.72
C SER A 128 6.88 3.52 -6.22
N GLY A 129 6.58 4.49 -7.08
CA GLY A 129 6.70 4.31 -8.53
C GLY A 129 5.60 3.41 -9.13
N GLU A 130 5.88 2.82 -10.30
CA GLU A 130 5.05 1.82 -10.98
C GLU A 130 5.93 0.66 -11.46
N PHE A 131 5.66 -0.54 -10.94
CA PHE A 131 6.47 -1.72 -11.24
C PHE A 131 6.52 -2.06 -12.74
N CYS A 132 5.45 -1.77 -13.50
CA CYS A 132 5.41 -2.02 -14.95
C CYS A 132 6.36 -1.12 -15.76
N VAL A 133 6.81 -0.01 -15.19
CA VAL A 133 7.77 0.92 -15.82
C VAL A 133 9.20 0.66 -15.32
N SER A 134 9.32 0.17 -14.09
CA SER A 134 10.59 -0.12 -13.46
C SER A 134 11.25 -1.35 -14.07
N ARG A 135 12.31 -1.14 -14.87
CA ARG A 135 13.17 -2.23 -15.34
C ARG A 135 13.71 -3.06 -14.17
N HIS A 136 14.06 -2.41 -13.06
CA HIS A 136 14.53 -3.08 -11.85
C HIS A 136 13.49 -4.05 -11.29
N CYS A 137 12.24 -3.63 -11.13
CA CYS A 137 11.15 -4.50 -10.67
C CYS A 137 10.89 -5.65 -11.65
N LEU A 138 10.82 -5.37 -12.95
CA LEU A 138 10.57 -6.39 -13.97
C LEU A 138 11.69 -7.43 -14.03
N GLU A 139 12.96 -7.03 -13.89
CA GLU A 139 14.10 -7.96 -13.83
C GLU A 139 14.04 -8.86 -12.59
N ILE A 140 13.69 -8.31 -11.42
CA ILE A 140 13.48 -9.12 -10.21
C ILE A 140 12.40 -10.17 -10.46
N LEU A 141 11.22 -9.76 -10.95
CA LEU A 141 10.10 -10.67 -11.20
C LEU A 141 10.45 -11.79 -12.20
N LYS A 142 11.28 -11.52 -13.22
CA LYS A 142 11.76 -12.54 -14.18
C LYS A 142 12.67 -13.59 -13.54
N LEU A 143 13.35 -13.27 -12.46
CA LEU A 143 14.30 -14.17 -11.78
C LEU A 143 13.64 -14.99 -10.67
N LEU A 144 12.47 -14.58 -10.18
CA LEU A 144 11.77 -15.31 -9.12
C LEU A 144 11.19 -16.62 -9.65
N THR A 145 11.38 -17.69 -8.87
CA THR A 145 10.74 -18.98 -9.10
C THR A 145 10.36 -19.59 -7.76
N LEU A 146 9.29 -20.40 -7.72
CA LEU A 146 8.92 -21.15 -6.51
C LEU A 146 10.02 -22.08 -6.00
N LYS A 147 10.87 -22.58 -6.90
CA LYS A 147 11.97 -23.48 -6.54
C LYS A 147 13.06 -22.75 -5.74
N GLU A 148 13.47 -21.58 -6.20
CA GLU A 148 14.54 -20.78 -5.55
C GLU A 148 14.01 -19.98 -4.34
N TYR A 149 12.72 -19.65 -4.34
CA TYR A 149 12.06 -18.85 -3.30
C TYR A 149 10.82 -19.57 -2.74
N PRO A 150 11.00 -20.74 -2.09
CA PRO A 150 9.88 -21.54 -1.60
C PRO A 150 9.09 -20.78 -0.53
N GLY A 151 7.77 -20.68 -0.72
CA GLY A 151 6.88 -20.02 0.22
C GLY A 151 6.81 -18.50 0.10
N LEU A 152 7.62 -17.88 -0.78
CA LEU A 152 7.50 -16.45 -1.06
C LEU A 152 6.20 -16.16 -1.82
N LYS A 153 5.42 -15.22 -1.29
CA LYS A 153 4.22 -14.66 -1.91
C LYS A 153 4.51 -13.27 -2.45
N ILE A 154 3.80 -12.89 -3.51
CA ILE A 154 3.96 -11.60 -4.17
C ILE A 154 2.64 -10.81 -4.05
N SER A 155 2.73 -9.55 -3.66
CA SER A 155 1.64 -8.58 -3.71
C SER A 155 2.04 -7.43 -4.64
N ILE A 156 1.20 -7.14 -5.62
CA ILE A 156 1.44 -6.09 -6.61
C ILE A 156 0.57 -4.87 -6.31
N LEU A 157 1.20 -3.73 -6.03
CA LEU A 157 0.61 -2.40 -6.02
C LEU A 157 0.88 -1.74 -7.38
N THR A 158 -0.19 -1.32 -8.05
CA THR A 158 -0.09 -0.75 -9.40
C THR A 158 -1.13 0.33 -9.66
N ASN A 159 -0.83 1.26 -10.55
CA ASN A 159 -1.82 2.15 -11.16
C ASN A 159 -2.72 1.43 -12.19
N GLY A 160 -2.39 0.18 -12.52
CA GLY A 160 -3.25 -0.75 -13.22
C GLY A 160 -3.27 -0.61 -14.73
N ILE A 161 -2.70 0.44 -15.35
CA ILE A 161 -2.87 0.64 -16.79
C ILE A 161 -1.88 -0.17 -17.65
N LEU A 162 -0.67 -0.42 -17.16
CA LEU A 162 0.36 -1.14 -17.90
C LEU A 162 0.40 -2.64 -17.58
N PHE A 163 -0.23 -3.08 -16.48
CA PHE A 163 -0.35 -4.50 -16.16
C PHE A 163 -1.48 -5.15 -16.96
N THR A 164 -1.22 -5.36 -18.25
CA THR A 164 -2.17 -5.94 -19.20
C THR A 164 -2.12 -7.46 -19.17
N GLU A 165 -3.09 -8.11 -19.82
CA GLU A 165 -3.07 -9.55 -20.05
C GLU A 165 -1.79 -10.01 -20.78
N ALA A 166 -1.29 -9.24 -21.75
CA ALA A 166 -0.04 -9.56 -22.43
C ALA A 166 1.15 -9.60 -21.43
N LEU A 167 1.28 -8.58 -20.59
CA LEU A 167 2.35 -8.52 -19.58
C LEU A 167 2.19 -9.63 -18.55
N TRP A 168 0.95 -9.95 -18.15
CA TRP A 168 0.65 -11.08 -17.27
C TRP A 168 1.22 -12.40 -17.82
N GLN A 169 1.07 -12.67 -19.12
CA GLN A 169 1.60 -13.89 -19.73
C GLN A 169 3.13 -13.95 -19.73
N GLU A 170 3.81 -12.80 -19.83
CA GLU A 170 5.28 -12.75 -19.74
C GLU A 170 5.82 -13.18 -18.37
N PHE A 171 5.00 -13.09 -17.32
CA PHE A 171 5.35 -13.41 -15.93
C PHE A 171 4.75 -14.73 -15.45
N ALA A 172 4.58 -15.71 -16.34
CA ALA A 172 4.06 -17.03 -16.00
C ALA A 172 4.85 -17.74 -14.89
N ASN A 173 6.15 -17.45 -14.75
CA ASN A 173 7.04 -18.03 -13.73
C ASN A 173 6.64 -17.69 -12.29
N ILE A 174 5.86 -16.62 -12.06
CA ILE A 174 5.44 -16.17 -10.74
C ILE A 174 3.93 -16.34 -10.47
N HIS A 175 3.14 -16.88 -11.40
CA HIS A 175 1.68 -16.94 -11.23
C HIS A 175 1.28 -17.65 -9.93
N ASP A 176 1.94 -18.75 -9.56
CA ASP A 176 1.66 -19.49 -8.32
C ASP A 176 2.21 -18.80 -7.05
N MET A 177 3.05 -17.78 -7.22
CA MET A 177 3.58 -16.93 -6.14
C MET A 177 2.68 -15.71 -5.92
N LEU A 178 1.90 -15.29 -6.92
CA LEU A 178 1.11 -14.07 -6.84
C LEU A 178 -0.13 -14.25 -5.97
N GLU A 179 -0.17 -13.51 -4.89
CA GLU A 179 -1.22 -13.56 -3.87
C GLU A 179 -2.24 -12.45 -4.09
N GLU A 180 -1.77 -11.22 -4.28
CA GLU A 180 -2.60 -10.02 -4.29
C GLU A 180 -2.27 -9.12 -5.48
N ILE A 181 -3.32 -8.60 -6.13
CA ILE A 181 -3.24 -7.41 -6.98
C ILE A 181 -4.03 -6.29 -6.30
N ASN A 182 -3.35 -5.17 -6.10
CA ASN A 182 -3.80 -4.01 -5.37
C ASN A 182 -3.71 -2.79 -6.28
N VAL A 183 -4.86 -2.30 -6.75
CA VAL A 183 -4.94 -1.27 -7.79
C VAL A 183 -5.30 0.08 -7.20
N SER A 184 -4.50 1.08 -7.56
CA SER A 184 -4.65 2.48 -7.20
C SER A 184 -5.55 3.17 -8.24
N VAL A 185 -6.83 3.39 -7.92
CA VAL A 185 -7.87 3.81 -8.90
C VAL A 185 -8.31 5.26 -8.71
N ASP A 186 -8.54 5.69 -7.46
CA ASP A 186 -8.91 7.05 -7.03
C ASP A 186 -10.19 7.70 -7.57
N ALA A 187 -10.85 7.14 -8.58
CA ALA A 187 -12.05 7.74 -9.18
C ALA A 187 -12.94 6.68 -9.85
N VAL A 188 -14.24 6.96 -9.97
CA VAL A 188 -15.22 6.13 -10.69
C VAL A 188 -15.61 6.70 -12.05
N ASN A 189 -15.19 7.92 -12.37
CA ASN A 189 -15.44 8.53 -13.68
C ASN A 189 -14.16 9.10 -14.30
N ALA A 190 -14.20 9.28 -15.62
CA ALA A 190 -13.04 9.68 -16.41
C ALA A 190 -12.53 11.09 -16.10
N HIS A 191 -13.41 12.01 -15.70
CA HIS A 191 -13.03 13.40 -15.44
C HIS A 191 -12.19 13.50 -14.16
N THR A 192 -12.72 13.01 -13.03
CA THR A 192 -11.98 12.97 -11.76
C THR A 192 -10.71 12.14 -11.88
N TYR A 193 -10.77 11.02 -12.62
CA TYR A 193 -9.59 10.21 -12.87
C TYR A 193 -8.49 10.98 -13.60
N HIS A 194 -8.84 11.73 -14.65
CA HIS A 194 -7.88 12.53 -15.42
C HIS A 194 -7.17 13.57 -14.54
N ASP A 195 -7.92 14.24 -13.66
CA ASP A 195 -7.40 15.29 -12.78
C ASP A 195 -6.46 14.72 -11.71
N LEU A 196 -6.76 13.53 -11.19
CA LEU A 196 -5.99 12.90 -10.11
C LEU A 196 -4.84 12.02 -10.61
N ARG A 197 -5.00 11.39 -11.77
CA ARG A 197 -4.08 10.39 -12.34
C ARG A 197 -3.54 10.86 -13.69
N ILE A 198 -2.79 11.97 -13.66
CA ILE A 198 -2.17 12.58 -14.85
C ILE A 198 -1.29 11.56 -15.59
N GLY A 199 -1.60 11.38 -16.88
CA GLY A 199 -0.96 10.38 -17.75
C GLY A 199 -1.73 9.04 -17.84
N GLY A 200 -2.84 8.92 -17.10
CA GLY A 200 -3.71 7.75 -17.12
C GLY A 200 -4.70 7.71 -18.28
N ASN A 201 -5.25 6.52 -18.52
CA ASN A 201 -6.34 6.31 -19.46
C ASN A 201 -7.45 5.51 -18.76
N PHE A 202 -8.56 6.17 -18.44
CA PHE A 202 -9.64 5.57 -17.65
C PHE A 202 -10.27 4.35 -18.35
N LYS A 203 -10.46 4.41 -19.67
CA LYS A 203 -11.00 3.29 -20.45
C LYS A 203 -10.10 2.05 -20.36
N ARG A 204 -8.79 2.25 -20.50
CA ARG A 204 -7.79 1.17 -20.36
C ARG A 204 -7.76 0.61 -18.94
N LEU A 205 -7.81 1.47 -17.93
CA LEU A 205 -7.92 1.06 -16.53
C LEU A 205 -9.13 0.14 -16.32
N MET A 206 -10.32 0.55 -16.76
CA MET A 206 -11.53 -0.26 -16.60
C MET A 206 -11.42 -1.62 -17.29
N GLY A 207 -10.81 -1.68 -18.48
CA GLY A 207 -10.51 -2.95 -19.16
C GLY A 207 -9.60 -3.86 -18.33
N ASN A 208 -8.53 -3.31 -17.76
CA ASN A 208 -7.59 -4.08 -16.92
C ASN A 208 -8.22 -4.50 -15.58
N LEU A 209 -9.07 -3.66 -14.96
CA LEU A 209 -9.81 -4.03 -13.76
C LEU A 209 -10.75 -5.22 -14.01
N GLN A 210 -11.39 -5.28 -15.19
CA GLN A 210 -12.20 -6.45 -15.59
C GLN A 210 -11.31 -7.69 -15.77
N PHE A 211 -10.13 -7.55 -16.36
CA PHE A 211 -9.17 -8.64 -16.47
C PHE A 211 -8.74 -9.16 -15.07
N PHE A 212 -8.42 -8.29 -14.12
CA PHE A 212 -8.07 -8.70 -12.75
C PHE A 212 -9.26 -9.37 -12.03
N SER A 213 -10.49 -8.91 -12.28
CA SER A 213 -11.72 -9.59 -11.82
C SER A 213 -11.78 -11.03 -12.33
N VAL A 214 -11.44 -11.27 -13.60
CA VAL A 214 -11.38 -12.62 -14.19
C VAL A 214 -10.28 -13.45 -13.52
N LEU A 215 -9.08 -12.90 -13.32
CA LEU A 215 -7.99 -13.60 -12.60
C LEU A 215 -8.44 -14.02 -11.20
N LYS A 216 -9.15 -13.15 -10.48
CA LYS A 216 -9.68 -13.45 -9.15
C LYS A 216 -10.73 -14.55 -9.19
N LYS A 217 -11.71 -14.46 -10.10
CA LYS A 217 -12.80 -15.45 -10.25
C LYS A 217 -12.30 -16.82 -10.66
N THR A 218 -11.24 -16.87 -11.46
CA THR A 218 -10.60 -18.11 -11.92
C THR A 218 -9.54 -18.66 -10.94
N GLY A 219 -9.35 -18.00 -9.80
CA GLY A 219 -8.43 -18.45 -8.74
C GLY A 219 -6.95 -18.26 -9.05
N LYS A 220 -6.61 -17.48 -10.10
CA LYS A 220 -5.24 -17.15 -10.50
C LYS A 220 -4.57 -16.15 -9.55
N ILE A 221 -5.36 -15.36 -8.82
CA ILE A 221 -4.91 -14.55 -7.69
C ILE A 221 -5.83 -14.80 -6.49
N LYS A 222 -5.30 -14.63 -5.28
CA LYS A 222 -6.08 -14.87 -4.05
C LYS A 222 -6.88 -13.66 -3.64
N LYS A 223 -6.31 -12.46 -3.79
CA LYS A 223 -6.92 -11.20 -3.39
C LYS A 223 -6.87 -10.15 -4.50
N PHE A 224 -8.00 -9.49 -4.73
CA PHE A 224 -8.12 -8.33 -5.60
C PHE A 224 -8.60 -7.13 -4.79
N VAL A 225 -7.76 -6.08 -4.77
CA VAL A 225 -7.99 -4.86 -3.98
C VAL A 225 -8.02 -3.65 -4.89
N ILE A 226 -8.95 -2.72 -4.63
CA ILE A 226 -8.93 -1.38 -5.21
C ILE A 226 -8.83 -0.32 -4.13
N ASN A 227 -8.16 0.79 -4.43
CA ASN A 227 -7.84 1.83 -3.46
C ASN A 227 -8.19 3.21 -3.99
N MET A 228 -8.66 4.05 -3.08
CA MET A 228 -8.91 5.47 -3.29
C MET A 228 -8.20 6.29 -2.22
N ILE A 229 -7.37 7.23 -2.67
CA ILE A 229 -6.86 8.31 -1.84
C ILE A 229 -7.94 9.39 -1.75
N VAL A 230 -8.60 9.48 -0.60
CA VAL A 230 -9.70 10.39 -0.33
C VAL A 230 -9.18 11.83 -0.20
N GLN A 231 -9.75 12.69 -1.03
CA GLN A 231 -9.47 14.12 -1.11
C GLN A 231 -10.70 14.88 -1.64
N LYS A 232 -10.65 16.22 -1.61
CA LYS A 232 -11.75 17.08 -2.04
C LYS A 232 -12.31 16.75 -3.43
N ALA A 233 -11.44 16.36 -4.36
CA ALA A 233 -11.84 16.07 -5.73
C ALA A 233 -12.68 14.78 -5.90
N ASN A 234 -12.60 13.81 -4.98
CA ASN A 234 -13.20 12.48 -5.18
C ASN A 234 -14.06 11.95 -4.02
N PHE A 235 -14.14 12.63 -2.87
CA PHE A 235 -14.87 12.09 -1.71
C PHE A 235 -16.37 11.82 -1.99
N LEU A 236 -16.99 12.61 -2.88
CA LEU A 236 -18.38 12.39 -3.30
C LEU A 236 -18.57 11.10 -4.13
N GLU A 237 -17.48 10.51 -4.63
CA GLU A 237 -17.50 9.26 -5.40
C GLU A 237 -17.34 8.02 -4.54
N MET A 238 -17.02 8.16 -3.24
CA MET A 238 -16.67 7.02 -2.37
C MET A 238 -17.75 5.93 -2.36
N LYS A 239 -19.04 6.29 -2.30
CA LYS A 239 -20.14 5.31 -2.35
C LYS A 239 -20.15 4.51 -3.65
N LYS A 240 -20.07 5.21 -4.80
CA LYS A 240 -20.00 4.58 -6.12
C LYS A 240 -18.73 3.77 -6.30
N PHE A 241 -17.65 4.14 -5.61
CA PHE A 241 -16.40 3.39 -5.61
C PHE A 241 -16.56 2.04 -4.92
N VAL A 242 -17.34 1.99 -3.83
CA VAL A 242 -17.73 0.71 -3.20
C VAL A 242 -18.57 -0.14 -4.16
N GLU A 243 -19.57 0.45 -4.81
CA GLU A 243 -20.39 -0.25 -5.81
C GLU A 243 -19.55 -0.83 -6.95
N MET A 244 -18.61 -0.05 -7.50
CA MET A 244 -17.68 -0.50 -8.53
C MET A 244 -16.82 -1.68 -8.06
N GLY A 245 -16.25 -1.61 -6.85
CA GLY A 245 -15.48 -2.70 -6.27
C GLY A 245 -16.29 -3.98 -6.08
N ASN A 246 -17.55 -3.85 -5.66
CA ASN A 246 -18.47 -4.98 -5.51
C ASN A 246 -18.79 -5.64 -6.86
N VAL A 247 -19.06 -4.85 -7.90
CA VAL A 247 -19.31 -5.38 -9.27
C VAL A 247 -18.07 -6.09 -9.81
N LEU A 248 -16.87 -5.56 -9.53
CA LEU A 248 -15.60 -6.19 -9.90
C LEU A 248 -15.29 -7.44 -9.06
N GLY A 249 -16.01 -7.69 -7.97
CA GLY A 249 -15.73 -8.81 -7.07
C GLY A 249 -14.43 -8.63 -6.28
N CYS A 250 -14.11 -7.40 -5.89
CA CYS A 250 -12.94 -7.10 -5.06
C CYS A 250 -13.14 -7.66 -3.65
N ASP A 251 -12.10 -8.29 -3.10
CA ASP A 251 -12.09 -8.76 -1.71
C ASP A 251 -11.93 -7.60 -0.73
N GLN A 252 -11.32 -6.49 -1.17
CA GLN A 252 -11.13 -5.31 -0.36
C GLN A 252 -11.22 -4.02 -1.20
N ILE A 253 -11.83 -2.99 -0.63
CA ILE A 253 -12.03 -1.66 -1.19
C ILE A 253 -11.52 -0.67 -0.14
N THR A 254 -10.33 -0.12 -0.38
CA THR A 254 -9.60 0.65 0.62
C THR A 254 -9.77 2.15 0.39
N PHE A 255 -10.01 2.89 1.47
CA PHE A 255 -10.01 4.36 1.47
C PHE A 255 -8.91 4.86 2.40
N SER A 256 -8.04 5.74 1.89
CA SER A 256 -6.97 6.34 2.68
C SER A 256 -6.99 7.85 2.57
N ARG A 257 -6.76 8.55 3.67
CA ARG A 257 -6.57 10.01 3.69
C ARG A 257 -5.36 10.40 2.86
N ILE A 258 -5.49 11.46 2.06
CA ILE A 258 -4.36 12.05 1.36
C ILE A 258 -3.25 12.52 2.32
N THR A 259 -2.00 12.33 1.91
CA THR A 259 -0.80 12.81 2.63
C THR A 259 -0.05 13.80 1.75
N ASN A 260 0.48 14.88 2.33
CA ASN A 260 1.33 15.82 1.61
C ASN A 260 2.78 15.35 1.61
N TRP A 261 3.25 14.80 0.50
CA TRP A 261 4.64 14.39 0.29
C TRP A 261 5.57 15.54 -0.16
N GLY A 262 5.23 16.79 0.16
CA GLY A 262 5.94 17.98 -0.31
C GLY A 262 5.54 18.41 -1.74
N CYS A 263 4.45 17.87 -2.25
CA CYS A 263 3.91 18.20 -3.57
C CYS A 263 3.04 19.47 -3.55
N PHE A 264 2.43 19.77 -2.40
CA PHE A 264 1.57 20.94 -2.22
C PHE A 264 2.15 21.91 -1.19
N SER A 265 1.88 23.20 -1.36
CA SER A 265 2.06 24.16 -0.27
C SER A 265 1.11 23.82 0.89
N PRO A 266 1.42 24.24 2.13
CA PRO A 266 0.54 24.01 3.28
C PRO A 266 -0.89 24.52 3.04
N ASP A 267 -1.04 25.71 2.45
CA ASP A 267 -2.33 26.33 2.17
C ASP A 267 -3.12 25.53 1.14
N LYS A 268 -2.44 25.11 0.06
CA LYS A 268 -3.08 24.29 -0.96
C LYS A 268 -3.49 22.93 -0.42
N PHE A 269 -2.68 22.33 0.44
CA PHE A 269 -3.02 21.04 1.05
C PHE A 269 -4.25 21.14 1.95
N ARG A 270 -4.42 22.25 2.70
CA ARG A 270 -5.62 22.47 3.51
C ARG A 270 -6.91 22.53 2.69
N GLU A 271 -6.84 22.94 1.42
CA GLU A 271 -8.00 22.91 0.49
C GLU A 271 -8.29 21.52 -0.08
N ILE A 272 -7.33 20.59 -0.03
CA ILE A 272 -7.42 19.27 -0.66
C ILE A 272 -7.80 18.20 0.36
N ASP A 273 -7.26 18.29 1.58
CA ASP A 273 -7.46 17.33 2.66
C ASP A 273 -8.84 17.49 3.32
N ILE A 274 -9.86 16.96 2.62
CA ILE A 274 -11.26 16.95 3.02
C ILE A 274 -11.51 16.26 4.38
N VAL A 275 -10.63 15.34 4.75
CA VAL A 275 -10.72 14.56 6.00
C VAL A 275 -10.30 15.40 7.21
N SER A 276 -9.59 16.51 7.02
CA SER A 276 -9.23 17.42 8.10
C SER A 276 -10.47 18.05 8.73
N PRO A 277 -10.64 18.02 10.07
CA PRO A 277 -11.72 18.75 10.75
C PRO A 277 -11.72 20.26 10.51
N LEU A 278 -10.60 20.82 10.03
CA LEU A 278 -10.47 22.24 9.69
C LEU A 278 -10.91 22.56 8.25
N HIS A 279 -11.23 21.55 7.44
CA HIS A 279 -11.70 21.76 6.07
C HIS A 279 -13.16 22.24 6.07
N LEU A 280 -13.48 23.28 5.29
CA LEU A 280 -14.82 23.89 5.25
C LEU A 280 -15.94 22.90 4.92
N GLU A 281 -15.63 21.91 4.09
CA GLU A 281 -16.57 20.85 3.67
C GLU A 281 -16.41 19.52 4.44
N HIS A 282 -15.69 19.52 5.57
CA HIS A 282 -15.48 18.30 6.37
C HIS A 282 -16.81 17.62 6.77
N GLY A 283 -17.83 18.41 7.14
CA GLY A 283 -19.16 17.87 7.46
C GLY A 283 -19.78 17.06 6.32
N LYS A 284 -19.59 17.47 5.06
CA LYS A 284 -20.08 16.69 3.90
C LYS A 284 -19.37 15.36 3.76
N PHE A 285 -18.09 15.29 4.13
CA PHE A 285 -17.36 14.03 4.15
C PHE A 285 -17.88 13.09 5.24
N LEU A 286 -18.17 13.62 6.43
CA LEU A 286 -18.81 12.83 7.51
C LEU A 286 -20.20 12.32 7.08
N ASP A 287 -21.00 13.16 6.41
CA ASP A 287 -22.30 12.74 5.86
C ASP A 287 -22.18 11.58 4.87
N ILE A 288 -21.11 11.53 4.06
CA ILE A 288 -20.84 10.38 3.20
C ILE A 288 -20.55 9.12 4.03
N LEU A 289 -19.71 9.21 5.07
CA LEU A 289 -19.35 8.06 5.91
C LEU A 289 -20.51 7.45 6.69
N ARG A 290 -21.60 8.21 6.93
CA ARG A 290 -22.82 7.69 7.57
C ARG A 290 -23.55 6.67 6.70
N ASP A 291 -23.26 6.60 5.41
CA ASP A 291 -23.93 5.67 4.51
C ASP A 291 -23.66 4.20 4.90
N PRO A 292 -24.70 3.34 4.97
CA PRO A 292 -24.54 1.93 5.32
C PRO A 292 -23.58 1.14 4.42
N VAL A 293 -23.31 1.62 3.19
CA VAL A 293 -22.38 0.95 2.27
C VAL A 293 -20.97 0.78 2.88
N PHE A 294 -20.56 1.67 3.79
CA PHE A 294 -19.27 1.60 4.46
C PHE A 294 -19.20 0.56 5.60
N LYS A 295 -20.34 -0.06 5.98
CA LYS A 295 -20.39 -1.22 6.90
C LYS A 295 -20.05 -2.54 6.22
N ASN A 296 -19.95 -2.56 4.89
CA ASN A 296 -19.66 -3.78 4.14
C ASN A 296 -18.30 -4.35 4.55
N LYS A 297 -18.24 -5.68 4.76
CA LYS A 297 -17.05 -6.39 5.24
C LYS A 297 -15.80 -6.25 4.38
N ASN A 298 -15.97 -5.92 3.10
CA ASN A 298 -14.88 -5.72 2.15
C ASN A 298 -14.45 -4.24 2.05
N VAL A 299 -15.07 -3.33 2.81
CA VAL A 299 -14.63 -1.94 2.87
C VAL A 299 -13.58 -1.79 3.98
N ASP A 300 -12.39 -1.30 3.61
CA ASP A 300 -11.32 -0.95 4.54
C ASP A 300 -11.14 0.56 4.58
N LEU A 301 -11.56 1.18 5.67
CA LEU A 301 -11.45 2.63 5.88
C LEU A 301 -10.06 3.05 6.39
N TYR A 302 -9.12 2.12 6.53
CA TYR A 302 -7.71 2.39 6.84
C TYR A 302 -7.49 3.51 7.88
N ASN A 303 -6.86 4.62 7.51
CA ASN A 303 -6.57 5.77 8.37
C ASN A 303 -7.70 6.81 8.45
N ILE A 304 -8.86 6.54 7.85
CA ILE A 304 -10.10 7.32 8.04
C ILE A 304 -11.14 6.59 8.89
N TYR A 305 -10.86 5.36 9.34
CA TYR A 305 -11.78 4.53 10.12
C TYR A 305 -12.33 5.23 11.37
N ARG A 306 -11.48 5.91 12.15
CA ARG A 306 -11.91 6.61 13.37
C ARG A 306 -13.06 7.60 13.15
N PHE A 307 -13.08 8.29 12.00
CA PHE A 307 -14.14 9.26 11.69
C PHE A 307 -15.45 8.54 11.40
N TRP A 308 -15.39 7.40 10.72
CA TRP A 308 -16.57 6.56 10.52
C TRP A 308 -17.08 5.97 11.83
N GLU A 309 -16.17 5.53 12.70
CA GLU A 309 -16.49 5.00 14.03
C GLU A 309 -17.22 6.06 14.87
N GLU A 310 -16.67 7.26 15.00
CA GLU A 310 -17.28 8.37 15.74
C GLU A 310 -18.70 8.70 15.23
N GLU A 311 -18.89 8.76 13.90
CA GLU A 311 -20.18 9.07 13.29
C GLU A 311 -21.22 7.96 13.42
N ASN A 312 -20.80 6.68 13.42
CA ASN A 312 -21.72 5.54 13.43
C ASN A 312 -21.94 4.94 14.82
N PHE A 313 -21.10 5.26 15.81
CA PHE A 313 -21.33 4.89 17.21
C PHE A 313 -22.30 5.84 17.93
N MET A 314 -22.32 7.14 17.58
CA MET A 314 -23.25 8.13 18.15
C MET A 314 -24.73 7.75 17.92
N ASP A 315 -25.07 7.19 16.76
CA ASP A 315 -26.42 6.72 16.44
C ASP A 315 -26.90 5.54 17.32
N THR A 316 -25.98 4.74 17.88
CA THR A 316 -26.36 3.61 18.75
C THR A 316 -26.71 4.03 20.19
N MET A 317 -26.33 5.25 20.60
CA MET A 317 -26.71 5.83 21.89
C MET A 317 -27.99 6.65 21.79
N ALA A 318 -28.21 7.35 20.66
CA ALA A 318 -29.42 8.15 20.42
C ALA A 318 -30.69 7.31 20.16
N GLY A 319 -30.54 6.03 19.78
CA GLY A 319 -31.66 5.08 19.62
C GLY A 319 -32.05 4.31 20.88
N LYS A 320 -31.58 4.75 22.07
CA LYS A 320 -31.85 4.11 23.37
C LYS A 320 -32.55 5.01 24.40
N GLU A 321 -33.03 6.19 24.01
CA GLU A 321 -33.95 7.02 24.81
C GLU A 321 -35.40 6.77 24.41
#